data_AF-A0A9W9CA68-F1
#
_entry.id   AF-A0A9W9CA68-F1
#
_cell.length_a   1.000
_cell.length_b   1.000
_cell.length_c   1.000
_cell.angle_alpha   90.00
_cell.angle_beta   90.00
_cell.angle_gamma   90.00
#
_symmetry.space_group_name_H-M   'P 1'
#
loop_
_entity.id
_entity.type
_entity.pdbx_description
1 polymer ?
#
loop_
_entity_poly.entity_id
_entity_poly.type
_entity_poly.pdbx_seq_one_letter_code
_entity_poly.pdbx_strand_id
1 'polypeptide(L)'
;MGFDAHYDGRFADKTYPPETRNQHLRALLRTYLATMHSLGAETWIMHGSLLGWWWNRRIMPWDSDIDVQVSEPVLSYLASYYNMSVHSFKDAEWLSGVDMGGLNVVKREDGGNEEKRQYLLDINPHWKNGSYADNHNVIDARWIDMKTGLYIDITTVRWNRSSPVPGTLYCKDRHHYLSRQIFPLRTSEFEGVPVKIPYAYQELLAEEYGTESLVQRVYRKKGHWFDHERMEWVKMNQNARGKLRQDDKDEEQRETVKKTAAGKKRPNAKNDARDEEKDVHLKPREGRKVQHLRRSGDNVFDVVLGLFVGG
;
A
#
# COMPACT_ATOMS: atom_id res chain seq x y z
N MET A 1 -9.60 9.32 -20.36
CA MET A 1 -9.92 8.95 -18.97
C MET A 1 -9.54 7.49 -18.82
N GLY A 2 -8.69 7.14 -17.84
CA GLY A 2 -8.50 5.75 -17.43
C GLY A 2 -9.80 5.24 -16.80
N PHE A 3 -10.16 3.98 -17.06
CA PHE A 3 -11.40 3.39 -16.54
C PHE A 3 -11.23 2.86 -15.11
N ASP A 4 -9.99 2.58 -14.69
CA ASP A 4 -9.62 2.10 -13.36
C ASP A 4 -8.19 2.56 -13.01
N ALA A 5 -7.87 2.70 -11.72
CA ALA A 5 -6.59 3.18 -11.22
C ALA A 5 -5.48 2.10 -11.16
N HIS A 6 -5.84 0.82 -11.33
CA HIS A 6 -4.89 -0.31 -11.27
C HIS A 6 -4.79 -1.08 -12.59
N TYR A 7 -5.38 -0.53 -13.67
CA TYR A 7 -5.38 -1.13 -15.00
C TYR A 7 -4.90 -0.15 -16.06
N ASP A 8 -4.07 -0.64 -16.97
CA ASP A 8 -3.62 0.11 -18.12
C ASP A 8 -4.66 0.02 -19.25
N GLY A 9 -5.24 1.17 -19.60
CA GLY A 9 -6.26 1.29 -20.64
C GLY A 9 -5.80 0.94 -22.06
N ARG A 10 -4.50 0.74 -22.31
CA ARG A 10 -4.00 0.20 -23.58
C ARG A 10 -4.29 -1.30 -23.73
N PHE A 11 -4.45 -2.00 -22.62
CA PHE A 11 -4.54 -3.47 -22.57
C PHE A 11 -5.82 -3.99 -21.92
N ALA A 12 -6.63 -3.12 -21.31
CA ALA A 12 -7.89 -3.50 -20.68
C ALA A 12 -8.98 -2.42 -20.84
N ASP A 13 -10.23 -2.85 -20.75
CA ASP A 13 -11.44 -2.02 -20.75
C ASP A 13 -12.39 -2.34 -19.60
N LYS A 14 -12.05 -3.34 -18.77
CA LYS A 14 -12.83 -3.81 -17.62
C LYS A 14 -11.93 -4.39 -16.53
N THR A 15 -12.48 -4.48 -15.33
CA THR A 15 -11.79 -5.05 -14.17
C THR A 15 -12.17 -6.52 -13.95
N TYR A 16 -11.32 -7.24 -13.20
CA TYR A 16 -11.59 -8.60 -12.75
C TYR A 16 -12.19 -8.64 -11.33
N PRO A 17 -13.05 -9.64 -11.03
CA PRO A 17 -13.46 -9.95 -9.66
C PRO A 17 -12.25 -10.22 -8.75
N PRO A 18 -12.34 -9.95 -7.44
CA PRO A 18 -11.20 -10.05 -6.51
C PRO A 18 -10.45 -11.38 -6.58
N GLU A 19 -11.17 -12.50 -6.62
CA GLU A 19 -10.57 -13.84 -6.65
C GLU A 19 -9.68 -14.03 -7.90
N THR A 20 -10.20 -13.66 -9.08
CA THR A 20 -9.46 -13.71 -10.35
C THR A 20 -8.36 -12.66 -10.42
N ARG A 21 -8.60 -11.46 -9.89
CA ARG A 21 -7.58 -10.39 -9.84
C ARG A 21 -6.38 -10.82 -8.99
N ASN A 22 -6.61 -11.37 -7.80
CA ASN A 22 -5.54 -11.80 -6.90
C ASN A 22 -4.63 -12.86 -7.53
N GLN A 23 -5.20 -13.74 -8.35
CA GLN A 23 -4.45 -14.71 -9.13
C GLN A 23 -3.52 -14.05 -10.15
N HIS A 24 -4.03 -13.06 -10.88
CA HIS A 24 -3.23 -12.27 -11.81
C HIS A 24 -2.16 -11.43 -11.10
N LEU A 25 -2.46 -10.86 -9.92
CA LEU A 25 -1.48 -10.14 -9.10
C LEU A 25 -0.33 -11.05 -8.66
N ARG A 26 -0.61 -12.27 -8.19
CA ARG A 26 0.46 -13.24 -7.83
C ARG A 26 1.40 -13.51 -9.00
N ALA A 27 0.84 -13.74 -10.18
CA ALA A 27 1.62 -13.99 -11.37
C ALA A 27 2.42 -12.76 -11.81
N LEU A 28 1.83 -11.57 -11.69
CA LEU A 28 2.47 -10.29 -11.97
C LEU A 28 3.67 -10.04 -11.04
N LEU A 29 3.49 -10.27 -9.73
CA LEU A 29 4.57 -10.20 -8.73
C LEU A 29 5.72 -11.15 -9.07
N ARG A 30 5.40 -12.42 -9.34
CA ARG A 30 6.42 -13.45 -9.61
C ARG A 30 7.26 -13.12 -10.84
N THR A 31 6.61 -12.71 -11.92
CA THR A 31 7.29 -12.35 -13.17
C THR A 31 8.09 -11.04 -13.04
N TYR A 32 7.57 -10.08 -12.27
CA TYR A 32 8.32 -8.87 -11.92
C TYR A 32 9.60 -9.19 -11.15
N LEU A 33 9.51 -9.92 -10.04
CA LEU A 33 10.67 -10.25 -9.20
C LEU A 33 11.69 -11.10 -9.96
N ALA A 34 11.23 -12.08 -10.75
CA ALA A 34 12.11 -12.89 -11.61
C ALA A 34 12.84 -12.03 -12.64
N THR A 35 12.15 -11.08 -13.28
CA THR A 35 12.74 -10.15 -14.23
C THR A 35 13.78 -9.27 -13.55
N MET A 36 13.41 -8.58 -12.47
CA MET A 36 14.31 -7.68 -11.75
C MET A 36 15.56 -8.39 -11.24
N HIS A 37 15.42 -9.62 -10.74
CA HIS A 37 16.54 -10.48 -10.38
C HIS A 37 17.45 -10.80 -11.59
N SER A 38 16.87 -11.19 -12.74
CA SER A 38 17.63 -11.51 -13.95
C SER A 38 18.39 -10.32 -14.53
N LEU A 39 17.84 -9.11 -14.36
CA LEU A 39 18.44 -7.86 -14.84
C LEU A 39 19.51 -7.31 -13.88
N GLY A 40 19.64 -7.88 -12.68
CA GLY A 40 20.46 -7.32 -11.60
C GLY A 40 19.91 -6.01 -11.02
N ALA A 41 18.60 -5.76 -11.19
CA ALA A 41 17.91 -4.58 -10.71
C ALA A 41 17.36 -4.83 -9.30
N GLU A 42 18.04 -4.33 -8.27
CA GLU A 42 17.58 -4.51 -6.88
C GLU A 42 16.28 -3.74 -6.60
N THR A 43 15.25 -4.48 -6.17
CA THR A 43 13.91 -3.98 -5.83
C THR A 43 13.43 -4.64 -4.54
N TRP A 44 12.53 -3.98 -3.80
CA TRP A 44 11.91 -4.50 -2.59
C TRP A 44 10.43 -4.14 -2.54
N ILE A 45 9.66 -4.90 -1.75
CA ILE A 45 8.24 -4.62 -1.48
C ILE A 45 8.10 -3.55 -0.39
N MET A 46 7.05 -2.73 -0.48
CA MET A 46 6.69 -1.68 0.49
C MET A 46 5.18 -1.62 0.72
N HIS A 47 4.72 -0.68 1.56
CA HIS A 47 3.32 -0.33 1.72
C HIS A 47 2.41 -1.55 1.98
N GLY A 48 1.31 -1.70 1.23
CA GLY A 48 0.35 -2.79 1.41
C GLY A 48 0.98 -4.16 1.14
N SER A 49 1.88 -4.26 0.18
CA SER A 49 2.60 -5.51 -0.12
C SER A 49 3.50 -5.95 1.03
N LEU A 50 4.18 -5.00 1.70
CA LEU A 50 4.97 -5.30 2.90
C LEU A 50 4.09 -5.69 4.09
N LEU A 51 2.89 -5.11 4.21
CA LEU A 51 1.93 -5.48 5.26
C LEU A 51 1.37 -6.88 5.04
N GLY A 52 1.02 -7.24 3.81
CA GLY A 52 0.65 -8.62 3.45
C GLY A 52 1.79 -9.60 3.74
N TRP A 53 3.03 -9.19 3.45
CA TRP A 53 4.21 -9.97 3.79
C TRP A 53 4.32 -10.22 5.31
N TRP A 54 4.12 -9.18 6.12
CA TRP A 54 4.19 -9.27 7.59
C TRP A 54 3.23 -10.30 8.17
N TRP A 55 1.98 -10.34 7.69
CA TRP A 55 0.95 -11.23 8.24
C TRP A 55 1.17 -12.69 7.91
N ASN A 56 1.42 -13.02 6.63
CA ASN A 56 1.55 -14.40 6.21
C ASN A 56 2.31 -14.60 4.90
N ARG A 57 3.14 -13.63 4.49
CA ARG A 57 3.91 -13.71 3.24
C ARG A 57 3.02 -13.85 2.00
N ARG A 58 1.80 -13.32 2.04
CA ARG A 58 0.84 -13.35 0.91
C ARG A 58 0.21 -12.00 0.69
N ILE A 59 -0.25 -11.76 -0.54
CA ILE A 59 -1.08 -10.62 -0.90
C ILE A 59 -2.37 -10.70 -0.07
N MET A 60 -2.81 -9.59 0.51
CA MET A 60 -4.02 -9.63 1.33
C MET A 60 -5.24 -9.86 0.42
N PRO A 61 -6.27 -10.61 0.86
CA PRO A 61 -7.39 -11.00 -0.01
C PRO A 61 -8.16 -9.83 -0.64
N TRP A 62 -8.04 -8.63 -0.07
CA TRP A 62 -8.75 -7.42 -0.50
C TRP A 62 -7.88 -6.43 -1.26
N ASP A 63 -6.59 -6.71 -1.45
CA ASP A 63 -5.69 -5.84 -2.18
C ASP A 63 -6.09 -5.79 -3.67
N SER A 64 -5.72 -4.69 -4.33
CA SER A 64 -5.98 -4.47 -5.76
C SER A 64 -4.71 -4.26 -6.58
N ASP A 65 -3.59 -4.04 -5.91
CA ASP A 65 -2.29 -3.66 -6.48
C ASP A 65 -1.13 -4.29 -5.68
N ILE A 66 0.09 -4.04 -6.18
CA ILE A 66 1.35 -4.46 -5.57
C ILE A 66 2.25 -3.23 -5.54
N ASP A 67 2.89 -3.03 -4.40
CA ASP A 67 3.74 -1.89 -4.12
C ASP A 67 5.20 -2.32 -4.04
N VAL A 68 6.01 -1.79 -4.95
CA VAL A 68 7.45 -2.04 -4.98
C VAL A 68 8.22 -0.75 -5.11
N GLN A 69 9.44 -0.78 -4.59
CA GLN A 69 10.37 0.33 -4.70
C GLN A 69 11.70 -0.13 -5.29
N VAL A 70 12.38 0.85 -5.90
CA VAL A 70 13.76 0.75 -6.41
C VAL A 70 14.53 1.99 -6.00
N SER A 71 15.86 1.90 -5.99
CA SER A 71 16.69 3.10 -5.84
C SER A 71 16.79 3.89 -7.15
N GLU A 72 17.05 5.20 -7.06
CA GLU A 72 17.24 6.05 -8.24
C GLU A 72 18.31 5.55 -9.23
N PRO A 73 19.48 5.03 -8.80
CA PRO A 73 20.43 4.40 -9.72
C PRO A 73 19.86 3.18 -10.46
N VAL A 74 19.06 2.34 -9.78
CA VAL A 74 18.42 1.18 -10.40
C VAL A 74 17.38 1.62 -11.44
N LEU A 75 16.54 2.60 -11.13
CA LEU A 75 15.59 3.12 -12.12
C LEU A 75 16.33 3.76 -13.32
N SER A 76 17.41 4.50 -13.08
CA SER A 76 18.22 5.06 -14.16
C SER A 76 18.80 3.98 -15.09
N TYR A 77 19.22 2.85 -14.53
CA TYR A 77 19.67 1.70 -15.30
C TYR A 77 18.53 1.10 -16.13
N LEU A 78 17.37 0.84 -15.53
CA LEU A 78 16.19 0.34 -16.25
C LEU A 78 15.76 1.28 -17.38
N ALA A 79 15.73 2.59 -17.12
CA ALA A 79 15.38 3.61 -18.09
C ALA A 79 16.33 3.65 -19.29
N SER A 80 17.61 3.40 -19.08
CA SER A 80 18.63 3.52 -20.13
C SER A 80 18.69 2.30 -21.05
N TYR A 81 18.37 1.11 -20.51
CA TYR A 81 18.61 -0.15 -21.22
C TYR A 81 17.37 -1.01 -21.46
N TYR A 82 16.30 -0.82 -20.68
CA TYR A 82 15.13 -1.71 -20.67
C TYR A 82 13.78 -0.97 -20.78
N ASN A 83 13.77 0.35 -20.98
CA ASN A 83 12.50 1.03 -21.19
C ASN A 83 11.77 0.48 -22.43
N MET A 84 10.47 0.22 -22.30
CA MET A 84 9.60 -0.38 -23.31
C MET A 84 10.00 -1.80 -23.74
N SER A 85 10.78 -2.53 -22.92
CA SER A 85 11.07 -3.94 -23.18
C SER A 85 9.87 -4.83 -22.87
N VAL A 86 9.67 -5.86 -23.69
CA VAL A 86 8.62 -6.87 -23.49
C VAL A 86 9.27 -8.18 -23.06
N HIS A 87 8.81 -8.71 -21.95
CA HIS A 87 9.30 -9.95 -21.35
C HIS A 87 8.23 -11.04 -21.46
N SER A 88 8.59 -12.19 -22.00
CA SER A 88 7.65 -13.29 -22.27
C SER A 88 7.89 -14.45 -21.32
N PHE A 89 6.81 -14.94 -20.72
CA PHE A 89 6.82 -16.09 -19.82
C PHE A 89 5.85 -17.15 -20.33
N LYS A 90 6.16 -18.42 -20.10
CA LYS A 90 5.22 -19.51 -20.34
C LYS A 90 4.19 -19.49 -19.23
N ASP A 91 2.92 -19.28 -19.57
CA ASP A 91 1.85 -19.18 -18.55
C ASP A 91 1.83 -20.41 -17.64
N ALA A 92 1.93 -21.61 -18.20
CA ALA A 92 1.92 -22.86 -17.44
C ALA A 92 3.07 -23.02 -16.43
N GLU A 93 4.23 -22.42 -16.68
CA GLU A 93 5.40 -22.59 -15.81
C GLU A 93 5.31 -21.72 -14.56
N TRP A 94 4.90 -20.46 -14.72
CA TRP A 94 4.87 -19.45 -13.64
C TRP A 94 3.53 -19.38 -12.90
N LEU A 95 2.46 -19.90 -13.52
CA LEU A 95 1.14 -20.09 -12.90
C LEU A 95 0.99 -21.47 -12.27
N SER A 96 1.92 -22.41 -12.48
CA SER A 96 1.86 -23.72 -11.82
C SER A 96 1.88 -23.55 -10.29
N GLY A 97 0.89 -24.13 -9.61
CA GLY A 97 0.71 -24.00 -8.15
C GLY A 97 0.01 -22.72 -7.68
N VAL A 98 -0.36 -21.79 -8.57
CA VAL A 98 -1.33 -20.74 -8.25
C VAL A 98 -2.72 -21.32 -8.51
N ASP A 99 -3.58 -21.39 -7.49
CA ASP A 99 -5.00 -21.75 -7.71
C ASP A 99 -5.67 -20.60 -8.48
N MET A 100 -5.72 -20.76 -9.81
CA MET A 100 -6.32 -19.83 -10.77
C MET A 100 -7.86 -19.97 -10.85
N GLY A 101 -8.52 -20.59 -9.84
CA GLY A 101 -9.98 -20.51 -9.66
C GLY A 101 -10.80 -21.00 -10.86
N GLY A 102 -10.38 -22.13 -11.45
CA GLY A 102 -11.04 -22.73 -12.61
C GLY A 102 -10.48 -22.29 -13.97
N LEU A 103 -9.54 -21.34 -14.01
CA LEU A 103 -8.61 -21.23 -15.14
C LEU A 103 -7.60 -22.38 -15.01
N ASN A 104 -8.03 -23.60 -15.32
CA ASN A 104 -7.08 -24.69 -15.46
C ASN A 104 -6.08 -24.26 -16.53
N VAL A 105 -4.88 -23.85 -16.10
CA VAL A 105 -3.71 -23.89 -16.97
C VAL A 105 -3.36 -25.38 -17.05
N VAL A 106 -4.23 -26.12 -17.75
CA VAL A 106 -3.99 -27.51 -18.08
C VAL A 106 -2.68 -27.50 -18.85
N LYS A 107 -1.69 -28.26 -18.38
CA LYS A 107 -0.63 -28.71 -19.28
C LYS A 107 -1.33 -29.41 -20.43
N ARG A 108 -1.52 -28.71 -21.53
CA ARG A 108 -2.05 -29.28 -22.76
C ARG A 108 -1.09 -30.38 -23.18
N GLU A 109 -1.49 -31.64 -22.98
CA GLU A 109 -0.73 -32.82 -23.41
C GLU A 109 -0.59 -32.87 -24.94
N ASP A 110 -1.38 -32.05 -25.65
CA ASP A 110 -1.52 -31.98 -27.09
C ASP A 110 -0.60 -30.96 -27.77
N GLY A 111 0.59 -30.66 -27.24
CA GLY A 111 1.65 -29.92 -27.97
C GLY A 111 1.25 -28.58 -28.61
N GLY A 112 0.09 -28.05 -28.25
CA GLY A 112 -0.50 -26.83 -28.80
C GLY A 112 0.16 -25.61 -28.18
N ASN A 113 0.53 -24.67 -29.04
CA ASN A 113 1.25 -23.43 -28.75
C ASN A 113 0.95 -22.90 -27.33
N GLU A 114 1.88 -23.12 -26.38
CA GLU A 114 1.75 -22.59 -25.01
C GLU A 114 1.56 -21.08 -25.14
N GLU A 115 0.39 -20.56 -24.74
CA GLU A 115 0.17 -19.10 -24.74
C GLU A 115 1.24 -18.47 -23.85
N LYS A 116 2.10 -17.66 -24.47
CA LYS A 116 3.09 -16.86 -23.75
C LYS A 116 2.37 -15.65 -23.19
N ARG A 117 2.51 -15.40 -21.89
CA ARG A 117 2.09 -14.14 -21.28
C ARG A 117 3.23 -13.14 -21.36
N GLN A 118 2.89 -11.93 -21.77
CA GLN A 118 3.84 -10.87 -22.05
C GLN A 118 3.63 -9.72 -21.08
N TYR A 119 4.74 -9.19 -20.59
CA TYR A 119 4.76 -8.07 -19.66
C TYR A 119 5.63 -6.97 -20.21
N LEU A 120 5.14 -5.74 -20.11
CA LEU A 120 5.82 -4.53 -20.57
C LEU A 120 6.45 -3.83 -19.36
N LEU A 121 7.76 -3.53 -19.44
CA LEU A 121 8.40 -2.56 -18.56
C LEU A 121 8.27 -1.17 -19.18
N ASP A 122 7.44 -0.32 -18.61
CA ASP A 122 7.16 1.04 -19.09
C ASP A 122 7.71 2.07 -18.10
N ILE A 123 8.73 2.83 -18.50
CA ILE A 123 9.34 3.87 -17.66
C ILE A 123 8.72 5.22 -17.98
N ASN A 124 8.19 5.90 -16.96
CA ASN A 124 7.59 7.22 -17.13
C ASN A 124 8.65 8.21 -17.67
N PRO A 125 8.41 8.93 -18.78
CA PRO A 125 9.34 9.93 -19.32
C PRO A 125 9.75 11.02 -18.30
N HIS A 126 8.93 11.26 -17.29
CA HIS A 126 9.17 12.23 -16.21
C HIS A 126 9.81 11.62 -14.96
N TRP A 127 10.37 10.40 -15.04
CA TRP A 127 10.97 9.73 -13.88
C TRP A 127 12.09 10.55 -13.21
N LYS A 128 12.83 11.37 -13.97
CA LYS A 128 13.88 12.25 -13.42
C LYS A 128 13.33 13.40 -12.57
N ASN A 129 12.06 13.77 -12.73
CA ASN A 129 11.44 14.85 -11.97
C ASN A 129 11.04 14.38 -10.57
N GLY A 130 11.92 14.49 -9.58
CA GLY A 130 11.63 14.15 -8.19
C GLY A 130 10.76 15.15 -7.41
N SER A 131 10.06 16.08 -8.05
CA SER A 131 9.30 17.13 -7.36
C SER A 131 7.91 16.67 -6.88
N TYR A 132 7.53 17.04 -5.66
CA TYR A 132 6.15 16.84 -5.14
C TYR A 132 5.08 17.71 -5.79
N ALA A 133 5.49 18.72 -6.57
CA ALA A 133 4.56 19.64 -7.23
C ALA A 133 3.88 19.00 -8.45
N ASP A 134 4.50 17.96 -9.03
CA ASP A 134 3.95 17.23 -10.15
C ASP A 134 3.04 16.11 -9.66
N ASN A 135 1.75 16.42 -9.53
CA ASN A 135 0.74 15.46 -9.10
C ASN A 135 0.25 14.54 -10.25
N HIS A 136 0.74 14.71 -11.48
CA HIS A 136 0.33 13.89 -12.63
C HIS A 136 1.32 12.75 -12.90
N ASN A 137 2.58 12.89 -12.49
CA ASN A 137 3.65 11.91 -12.73
C ASN A 137 4.28 11.38 -11.43
N VAL A 138 3.39 10.96 -10.52
CA VAL A 138 3.78 10.42 -9.20
C VAL A 138 4.50 9.07 -9.33
N ILE A 139 4.08 8.24 -10.29
CA ILE A 139 4.68 6.92 -10.54
C ILE A 139 5.82 7.01 -11.56
N ASP A 140 6.92 6.32 -11.26
CA ASP A 140 8.17 6.38 -12.01
C ASP A 140 8.30 5.32 -13.11
N ALA A 141 7.72 4.14 -12.90
CA ALA A 141 7.66 3.07 -13.89
C ALA A 141 6.52 2.09 -13.58
N ARG A 142 6.19 1.25 -14.57
CA ARG A 142 5.20 0.17 -14.43
C ARG A 142 5.70 -1.13 -15.01
N TRP A 143 5.33 -2.22 -14.35
CA TRP A 143 5.38 -3.56 -14.90
C TRP A 143 3.97 -4.03 -15.23
N ILE A 144 3.63 -4.13 -16.51
CA ILE A 144 2.25 -4.26 -16.98
C ILE A 144 2.05 -5.63 -17.61
N ASP A 145 1.06 -6.40 -17.16
CA ASP A 145 0.59 -7.56 -17.90
C ASP A 145 -0.25 -7.12 -19.11
N MET A 146 0.26 -7.39 -20.30
CA MET A 146 -0.38 -6.98 -21.55
C MET A 146 -1.66 -7.77 -21.86
N LYS A 147 -1.92 -8.90 -21.16
CA LYS A 147 -3.14 -9.70 -21.34
C LYS A 147 -4.32 -9.18 -20.52
N THR A 148 -4.07 -8.70 -19.31
CA THR A 148 -5.13 -8.27 -18.37
C THR A 148 -5.16 -6.77 -18.11
N GLY A 149 -4.10 -6.04 -18.48
CA GLY A 149 -3.90 -4.63 -18.16
C GLY A 149 -3.49 -4.35 -16.71
N LEU A 150 -3.48 -5.34 -15.81
CA LEU A 150 -2.99 -5.16 -14.44
C LEU A 150 -1.51 -4.79 -14.44
N TYR A 151 -1.11 -3.92 -13.52
CA TYR A 151 0.28 -3.51 -13.39
C TYR A 151 0.75 -3.37 -11.94
N ILE A 152 2.08 -3.37 -11.78
CA ILE A 152 2.77 -2.97 -10.56
C ILE A 152 3.30 -1.56 -10.80
N ASP A 153 2.95 -0.63 -9.92
CA ASP A 153 3.57 0.67 -9.87
C ASP A 153 4.94 0.55 -9.19
N ILE A 154 5.99 1.03 -9.86
CA ILE A 154 7.37 1.02 -9.39
C ILE A 154 7.73 2.43 -8.97
N THR A 155 7.90 2.63 -7.66
CA THR A 155 8.22 3.93 -7.08
C THR A 155 9.72 4.04 -6.79
N THR A 156 10.32 5.18 -7.11
CA THR A 156 11.76 5.37 -6.91
C THR A 156 12.08 6.11 -5.63
N VAL A 157 12.90 5.50 -4.78
CA VAL A 157 13.48 6.12 -3.59
C VAL A 157 14.71 6.94 -3.97
N ARG A 158 14.72 8.21 -3.52
CA ARG A 158 15.74 9.21 -3.82
C ARG A 158 16.36 9.77 -2.54
N TRP A 159 17.61 10.18 -2.63
CA TRP A 159 18.28 10.89 -1.53
C TRP A 159 17.77 12.32 -1.41
N ASN A 160 17.31 12.69 -0.22
CA ASN A 160 16.94 14.08 0.06
C ASN A 160 18.18 14.92 0.38
N ARG A 161 18.88 15.39 -0.65
CA ARG A 161 20.11 16.19 -0.50
C ARG A 161 19.88 17.57 0.13
N SER A 162 18.64 18.06 0.12
CA SER A 162 18.26 19.36 0.68
C SER A 162 17.85 19.29 2.15
N SER A 163 17.68 18.09 2.70
CA SER A 163 17.29 17.90 4.09
C SER A 163 18.47 18.18 5.04
N PRO A 164 18.26 18.89 6.15
CA PRO A 164 19.29 19.06 7.17
C PRO A 164 19.55 17.76 7.96
N VAL A 165 18.71 16.74 7.81
CA VAL A 165 18.86 15.43 8.47
C VAL A 165 19.59 14.49 7.50
N PRO A 166 20.85 14.10 7.80
CA PRO A 166 21.60 13.17 6.96
C PRO A 166 20.88 11.82 6.89
N GLY A 167 21.06 11.12 5.77
CA GLY A 167 20.49 9.80 5.63
C GLY A 167 19.01 9.80 5.24
N THR A 168 18.40 10.95 4.93
CA THR A 168 16.98 11.01 4.57
C THR A 168 16.75 10.68 3.10
N LEU A 169 15.69 9.93 2.88
CA LEU A 169 15.21 9.44 1.60
C LEU A 169 13.78 9.90 1.38
N TYR A 170 13.35 9.95 0.14
CA TYR A 170 11.97 10.30 -0.19
C TYR A 170 11.52 9.70 -1.53
N CYS A 171 10.20 9.64 -1.72
CA CYS A 171 9.51 9.24 -2.95
C CYS A 171 8.55 10.34 -3.41
N LYS A 172 8.16 10.37 -4.69
CA LYS A 172 7.29 11.45 -5.23
C LYS A 172 5.88 11.48 -4.63
N ASP A 173 5.43 10.35 -4.13
CA ASP A 173 4.17 10.18 -3.38
C ASP A 173 4.21 10.82 -1.97
N ARG A 174 5.30 11.51 -1.63
CA ARG A 174 5.52 12.24 -0.37
C ARG A 174 5.85 11.34 0.82
N HIS A 175 6.14 10.06 0.60
CA HIS A 175 6.76 9.25 1.63
C HIS A 175 8.20 9.68 1.88
N HIS A 176 8.59 9.67 3.15
CA HIS A 176 9.93 10.01 3.62
C HIS A 176 10.44 8.89 4.51
N TYR A 177 11.72 8.57 4.37
CA TYR A 177 12.34 7.48 5.12
C TYR A 177 13.71 7.91 5.62
N LEU A 178 14.19 7.22 6.65
CA LEU A 178 15.61 7.18 6.97
C LEU A 178 16.24 6.00 6.26
N SER A 179 17.44 6.19 5.72
CA SER A 179 18.20 5.15 5.04
C SER A 179 18.41 3.91 5.90
N ARG A 180 18.50 4.06 7.23
CA ARG A 180 18.62 2.94 8.17
C ARG A 180 17.34 2.09 8.31
N GLN A 181 16.18 2.65 7.95
CA GLN A 181 14.92 1.92 7.96
C GLN A 181 14.83 0.99 6.75
N ILE A 182 15.37 1.42 5.60
CA ILE A 182 15.35 0.64 4.36
C ILE A 182 16.56 -0.29 4.26
N PHE A 183 17.77 0.25 4.43
CA PHE A 183 19.02 -0.46 4.14
C PHE A 183 19.76 -0.92 5.41
N PRO A 184 20.48 -2.07 5.36
CA PRO A 184 20.54 -3.01 4.23
C PRO A 184 19.24 -3.80 4.09
N LEU A 185 18.83 -4.07 2.85
CA LEU A 185 17.66 -4.90 2.57
C LEU A 185 17.87 -6.33 3.10
N ARG A 186 16.78 -6.95 3.56
CA ARG A 186 16.76 -8.35 4.00
C ARG A 186 16.16 -9.23 2.91
N THR A 187 16.67 -10.45 2.79
CA THR A 187 16.07 -11.48 1.92
C THR A 187 14.95 -12.20 2.66
N SER A 188 13.81 -12.38 2.01
CA SER A 188 12.67 -13.15 2.51
C SER A 188 11.95 -13.85 1.35
N GLU A 189 10.72 -14.30 1.60
CA GLU A 189 9.84 -14.93 0.62
C GLU A 189 8.47 -14.25 0.67
N PHE A 190 7.84 -14.04 -0.48
CA PHE A 190 6.49 -13.50 -0.63
C PHE A 190 5.79 -14.22 -1.79
N GLU A 191 4.59 -14.76 -1.57
CA GLU A 191 3.84 -15.57 -2.55
C GLU A 191 4.64 -16.75 -3.14
N GLY A 192 5.50 -17.36 -2.32
CA GLY A 192 6.31 -18.52 -2.72
C GLY A 192 7.61 -18.19 -3.45
N VAL A 193 7.97 -16.90 -3.61
CA VAL A 193 9.18 -16.48 -4.35
C VAL A 193 10.09 -15.59 -3.52
N PRO A 194 11.43 -15.64 -3.75
CA PRO A 194 12.38 -14.77 -3.06
C PRO A 194 12.08 -13.30 -3.30
N VAL A 195 12.14 -12.49 -2.24
CA VAL A 195 11.91 -11.05 -2.28
C VAL A 195 12.87 -10.32 -1.35
N LYS A 196 13.09 -9.02 -1.59
CA LYS A 196 13.74 -8.13 -0.63
C LYS A 196 12.72 -7.34 0.17
N ILE A 197 13.03 -7.09 1.43
CA ILE A 197 12.24 -6.25 2.34
C ILE A 197 13.16 -5.21 3.03
N PRO A 198 12.61 -4.09 3.50
CA PRO A 198 13.35 -3.11 4.31
C PRO A 198 13.96 -3.70 5.59
N TYR A 199 15.00 -3.06 6.12
CA TYR A 199 15.63 -3.47 7.39
C TYR A 199 14.71 -3.35 8.61
N ALA A 200 14.06 -2.20 8.78
CA ALA A 200 13.19 -1.87 9.92
C ALA A 200 11.71 -1.91 9.52
N TYR A 201 11.28 -2.97 8.83
CA TYR A 201 9.93 -3.11 8.28
C TYR A 201 8.81 -2.90 9.31
N GLN A 202 8.98 -3.28 10.59
CA GLN A 202 7.96 -3.03 11.63
C GLN A 202 7.79 -1.54 11.94
N GLU A 203 8.89 -0.79 11.96
CA GLU A 203 8.87 0.66 12.19
C GLU A 203 8.16 1.35 11.02
N LEU A 204 8.53 1.02 9.78
CA LEU A 204 7.90 1.54 8.57
C LEU A 204 6.39 1.25 8.53
N LEU A 205 6.00 0.00 8.79
CA LEU A 205 4.59 -0.38 8.81
C LEU A 205 3.81 0.29 9.95
N ALA A 206 4.41 0.45 11.13
CA ALA A 206 3.75 1.12 12.24
C ALA A 206 3.62 2.65 12.01
N GLU A 207 4.60 3.28 11.36
CA GLU A 207 4.54 4.68 10.96
C GLU A 207 3.45 4.94 9.92
N GLU A 208 3.29 4.02 8.97
CA GLU A 208 2.31 4.14 7.88
C GLU A 208 0.90 3.72 8.28
N TYR A 209 0.77 2.57 8.96
CA TYR A 209 -0.51 1.93 9.24
C TYR A 209 -0.94 1.94 10.72
N GLY A 210 -0.09 2.44 11.62
CA GLY A 210 -0.29 2.36 13.07
C GLY A 210 0.15 1.02 13.65
N THR A 211 0.43 0.96 14.95
CA THR A 211 0.91 -0.28 15.60
C THR A 211 -0.15 -1.38 15.62
N GLU A 212 -1.44 -1.01 15.59
CA GLU A 212 -2.57 -1.92 15.53
C GLU A 212 -2.57 -2.73 14.22
N SER A 213 -2.04 -2.18 13.12
CA SER A 213 -1.92 -2.86 11.82
C SER A 213 -1.16 -4.19 11.91
N LEU A 214 -0.24 -4.29 12.87
CA LEU A 214 0.66 -5.42 13.05
C LEU A 214 0.08 -6.53 13.93
N VAL A 215 -1.01 -6.25 14.66
CA VAL A 215 -1.55 -7.14 15.70
C VAL A 215 -3.06 -7.37 15.61
N GLN A 216 -3.81 -6.47 14.98
CA GLN A 216 -5.27 -6.57 14.91
C GLN A 216 -5.70 -7.62 13.89
N ARG A 217 -6.22 -8.73 14.42
CA ARG A 217 -6.62 -9.92 13.66
C ARG A 217 -8.02 -9.82 13.06
N VAL A 218 -8.67 -8.66 13.12
CA VAL A 218 -10.04 -8.47 12.65
C VAL A 218 -10.07 -7.21 11.80
N TYR A 219 -10.28 -7.40 10.50
CA TYR A 219 -10.48 -6.30 9.58
C TYR A 219 -11.96 -6.19 9.21
N ARG A 220 -12.67 -5.33 9.95
CA ARG A 220 -14.13 -5.20 9.88
C ARG A 220 -14.57 -4.66 8.53
N LYS A 221 -13.90 -3.61 8.02
CA LYS A 221 -14.26 -2.95 6.75
C LYS A 221 -14.31 -3.92 5.55
N LYS A 222 -13.35 -4.83 5.43
CA LYS A 222 -13.35 -5.87 4.38
C LYS A 222 -14.02 -7.18 4.82
N GLY A 223 -14.38 -7.30 6.10
CA GLY A 223 -15.05 -8.47 6.68
C GLY A 223 -14.19 -9.71 6.65
N HIS A 224 -12.95 -9.61 7.14
CA HIS A 224 -11.98 -10.69 7.26
C HIS A 224 -11.41 -10.77 8.67
N TRP A 225 -11.01 -11.96 9.09
CA TRP A 225 -10.27 -12.18 10.32
C TRP A 225 -9.05 -13.05 10.04
N PHE A 226 -7.98 -12.87 10.81
CA PHE A 226 -6.75 -13.62 10.66
C PHE A 226 -6.80 -14.89 11.51
N ASP A 227 -6.89 -16.02 10.83
CA ASP A 227 -6.77 -17.36 11.41
C ASP A 227 -5.30 -17.67 11.65
N HIS A 228 -4.93 -17.82 12.92
CA HIS A 228 -3.55 -18.01 13.33
C HIS A 228 -3.09 -19.46 13.17
N GLU A 229 -4.01 -20.43 13.24
CA GLU A 229 -3.66 -21.84 13.02
C GLU A 229 -3.35 -22.08 11.54
N ARG A 230 -4.13 -21.44 10.67
CA ARG A 230 -3.93 -21.51 9.21
C ARG A 230 -2.89 -20.51 8.69
N MET A 231 -2.55 -19.50 9.48
CA MET A 231 -1.78 -18.32 9.05
C MET A 231 -2.39 -17.65 7.81
N GLU A 232 -3.71 -17.44 7.83
CA GLU A 232 -4.47 -16.95 6.68
C GLU A 232 -5.55 -15.94 7.06
N TRP A 233 -5.76 -14.94 6.21
CA TRP A 233 -6.92 -14.05 6.28
C TRP A 233 -8.15 -14.77 5.71
N VAL A 234 -9.15 -15.01 6.56
CA VAL A 234 -10.37 -15.73 6.22
C VAL A 234 -11.56 -14.79 6.17
N LYS A 235 -12.40 -14.92 5.13
CA LYS A 235 -13.63 -14.16 4.98
C LYS A 235 -14.61 -14.52 6.08
N MET A 236 -15.14 -13.52 6.78
CA MET A 236 -16.17 -13.72 7.80
C MET A 236 -17.48 -14.21 7.16
N ASN A 237 -18.17 -15.12 7.83
CA ASN A 237 -19.53 -15.51 7.44
C ASN A 237 -20.53 -14.35 7.65
N GLN A 238 -21.71 -14.46 7.02
CA GLN A 238 -22.71 -13.39 7.02
C GLN A 238 -23.21 -13.04 8.43
N ASN A 239 -23.36 -14.03 9.30
CA ASN A 239 -23.82 -13.83 10.68
C ASN A 239 -22.80 -13.05 11.53
N ALA A 240 -21.51 -13.37 11.41
CA ALA A 240 -20.43 -12.65 12.08
C ALA A 240 -20.33 -11.20 11.58
N ARG A 241 -20.47 -10.99 10.26
CA ARG A 241 -20.54 -9.63 9.68
C ARG A 241 -21.75 -8.84 10.18
N GLY A 242 -22.91 -9.49 10.31
CA GLY A 242 -24.13 -8.87 10.82
C GLY A 242 -23.99 -8.43 12.28
N LYS A 243 -23.41 -9.29 13.13
CA LYS A 243 -23.15 -8.96 14.54
C LYS A 243 -22.16 -7.80 14.70
N LEU A 244 -21.07 -7.80 13.95
CA LEU A 244 -20.09 -6.71 13.96
C LEU A 244 -20.68 -5.36 13.56
N ARG A 245 -21.52 -5.33 12.51
CA ARG A 245 -22.23 -4.10 12.11
C ARG A 245 -23.17 -3.57 13.18
N GLN A 246 -23.73 -4.44 14.02
CA GLN A 246 -24.56 -4.04 15.14
C GLN A 246 -23.69 -3.48 16.28
N ASP A 247 -22.58 -4.16 16.60
CA ASP A 247 -21.63 -3.71 17.63
C ASP A 247 -21.06 -2.31 17.29
N ASP A 248 -20.71 -2.05 16.02
CA ASP A 248 -20.20 -0.74 15.56
C ASP A 248 -21.26 0.37 15.74
N LYS A 249 -22.53 0.10 15.40
CA LYS A 249 -23.64 1.05 15.60
C LYS A 249 -23.87 1.34 17.08
N ASP A 250 -23.78 0.31 17.92
CA ASP A 250 -23.97 0.44 19.35
C ASP A 250 -22.82 1.25 19.98
N GLU A 251 -21.59 1.10 19.49
CA GLU A 251 -20.42 1.87 19.93
C GLU A 251 -20.49 3.34 19.47
N GLU A 252 -20.86 3.60 18.22
CA GLU A 252 -21.08 4.96 17.69
C GLU A 252 -22.18 5.70 18.46
N GLN A 253 -23.27 5.00 18.80
CA GLN A 253 -24.31 5.55 19.67
C GLN A 253 -23.78 5.87 21.07
N ARG A 254 -22.99 4.98 21.68
CA ARG A 254 -22.36 5.23 22.99
C ARG A 254 -21.42 6.43 22.97
N GLU A 255 -20.61 6.58 21.91
CA GLU A 255 -19.75 7.75 21.73
C GLU A 255 -20.55 9.04 21.57
N THR A 256 -21.62 9.01 20.77
CA THR A 256 -22.49 10.16 20.51
C THR A 256 -23.19 10.62 21.79
N VAL A 257 -23.65 9.67 22.61
CA VAL A 257 -24.25 9.93 23.94
C VAL A 257 -23.20 10.53 24.89
N LYS A 258 -21.96 10.03 24.90
CA LYS A 258 -20.87 10.61 25.70
C LYS A 258 -20.54 12.05 25.28
N LYS A 259 -20.47 12.33 23.98
CA LYS A 259 -20.20 13.68 23.43
C LYS A 259 -21.32 14.68 23.73
N THR A 260 -22.58 14.26 23.62
CA THR A 260 -23.74 15.10 23.97
C THR A 260 -23.87 15.33 25.48
N ALA A 261 -23.50 14.37 26.32
CA ALA A 261 -23.44 14.53 27.77
C ALA A 261 -22.32 15.49 28.21
N ALA A 262 -21.17 15.48 27.53
CA ALA A 262 -20.06 16.40 27.79
C ALA A 262 -20.36 17.85 27.39
N GLY A 263 -21.13 18.07 26.31
CA GLY A 263 -21.51 19.40 25.82
C GLY A 263 -22.58 20.13 26.65
N LYS A 264 -23.28 19.45 27.57
CA LYS A 264 -24.36 20.04 28.38
C LYS A 264 -23.92 20.60 29.74
N LYS A 265 -22.61 20.60 30.08
CA LYS A 265 -22.12 21.23 31.32
C LYS A 265 -21.53 22.63 31.04
N ARG A 266 -22.33 23.65 31.41
CA ARG A 266 -22.10 25.12 31.57
C ARG A 266 -22.69 26.02 30.46
N PRO A 267 -23.43 27.08 30.83
CA PRO A 267 -22.83 28.28 31.43
C PRO A 267 -23.26 28.53 32.88
N ASN A 268 -22.33 29.10 33.66
CA ASN A 268 -22.55 29.48 35.06
C ASN A 268 -22.86 30.97 35.19
N ALA A 269 -23.51 31.27 36.30
CA ALA A 269 -24.00 32.56 36.78
C ALA A 269 -23.06 33.77 36.62
N LYS A 270 -23.70 34.94 36.47
CA LYS A 270 -23.13 36.27 36.68
C LYS A 270 -22.58 36.41 38.11
N ASN A 271 -21.48 37.13 38.26
CA ASN A 271 -21.34 38.18 39.26
C ASN A 271 -20.19 39.13 38.88
N ASP A 272 -20.51 40.42 38.97
CA ASP A 272 -19.63 41.57 38.82
C ASP A 272 -18.64 41.70 39.99
N ALA A 273 -17.41 42.11 39.70
CA ALA A 273 -16.64 43.09 40.48
C ALA A 273 -15.40 43.52 39.67
N ARG A 274 -15.12 44.82 39.70
CA ARG A 274 -14.09 45.52 38.92
C ARG A 274 -12.75 45.64 39.66
N ASP A 275 -11.77 46.08 38.87
CA ASP A 275 -10.66 46.98 39.16
C ASP A 275 -9.22 46.42 39.33
N GLU A 276 -8.36 46.94 38.42
CA GLU A 276 -6.94 47.33 38.54
C GLU A 276 -5.89 46.22 38.80
N GLU A 277 -4.67 46.18 38.26
CA GLU A 277 -3.84 47.08 37.47
C GLU A 277 -2.73 46.27 36.74
N LYS A 278 -1.99 46.97 35.89
CA LYS A 278 -0.86 46.65 34.98
C LYS A 278 0.20 45.67 35.53
N ASP A 279 0.80 44.83 34.67
CA ASP A 279 2.11 45.18 34.08
C ASP A 279 2.63 44.21 32.99
N VAL A 280 3.57 44.76 32.24
CA VAL A 280 4.12 44.42 30.92
C VAL A 280 5.31 43.44 31.02
N HIS A 281 5.40 42.39 30.17
CA HIS A 281 6.54 42.16 29.24
C HIS A 281 6.51 40.83 28.42
N LEU A 282 6.89 41.00 27.14
CA LEU A 282 7.62 40.12 26.20
C LEU A 282 7.06 38.77 25.71
N LYS A 283 6.75 38.74 24.41
CA LYS A 283 6.60 37.55 23.56
C LYS A 283 7.97 36.99 23.14
N PRO A 284 8.05 35.67 22.86
CA PRO A 284 8.45 35.25 21.51
C PRO A 284 7.37 34.43 20.81
N ARG A 285 7.36 34.55 19.47
CA ARG A 285 6.47 33.84 18.54
C ARG A 285 6.81 32.34 18.52
N GLU A 286 5.89 31.50 18.97
CA GLU A 286 5.91 30.06 18.71
C GLU A 286 5.11 29.69 17.44
N GLY A 287 5.62 28.65 16.77
CA GLY A 287 5.21 28.18 15.46
C GLY A 287 3.76 27.74 15.36
N ARG A 288 3.23 27.81 14.13
CA ARG A 288 1.90 27.32 13.80
C ARG A 288 1.83 25.81 14.07
N LYS A 289 1.02 25.47 15.06
CA LYS A 289 0.49 24.13 15.30
C LYS A 289 -0.18 23.61 14.03
N VAL A 290 0.28 22.47 13.55
CA VAL A 290 -0.43 21.64 12.57
C VAL A 290 -1.73 21.19 13.25
N GLN A 291 -2.86 21.63 12.72
CA GLN A 291 -4.18 21.20 13.17
C GLN A 291 -4.32 19.70 12.92
N HIS A 292 -4.26 18.91 13.99
CA HIS A 292 -4.77 17.55 14.00
C HIS A 292 -6.29 17.62 13.84
N LEU A 293 -6.77 17.25 12.66
CA LEU A 293 -8.18 16.96 12.46
C LEU A 293 -8.49 15.59 13.10
N ARG A 294 -8.60 15.56 14.43
CA ARG A 294 -9.19 14.42 15.15
C ARG A 294 -10.69 14.37 14.80
N ARG A 295 -11.07 13.54 13.83
CA ARG A 295 -12.42 12.98 13.81
C ARG A 295 -12.41 11.80 14.79
N SER A 296 -13.16 11.97 15.87
CA SER A 296 -13.36 10.96 16.90
C SER A 296 -14.55 10.10 16.48
N GLY A 297 -14.35 8.79 16.38
CA GLY A 297 -15.44 7.83 16.16
C GLY A 297 -15.07 6.63 15.28
N ASP A 298 -14.00 6.72 14.49
CA ASP A 298 -13.59 5.62 13.62
C ASP A 298 -12.40 4.86 14.23
N ASN A 299 -12.48 3.53 14.25
CA ASN A 299 -11.38 2.66 14.64
C ASN A 299 -10.17 3.00 13.74
N VAL A 300 -9.04 3.41 14.33
CA VAL A 300 -7.86 3.92 13.59
C VAL A 300 -7.41 2.93 12.50
N PHE A 301 -7.60 1.64 12.75
CA PHE A 301 -7.36 0.56 11.79
C PHE A 301 -8.22 0.62 10.51
N ASP A 302 -9.51 0.98 10.62
CA ASP A 302 -10.45 1.01 9.49
C ASP A 302 -10.32 2.29 8.62
N VAL A 303 -9.80 3.38 9.20
CA VAL A 303 -9.50 4.63 8.49
C VAL A 303 -8.19 4.51 7.72
N VAL A 304 -7.15 3.98 8.36
CA VAL A 304 -5.80 3.97 7.80
C VAL A 304 -5.68 2.95 6.66
N LEU A 305 -6.22 1.74 6.80
CA LEU A 305 -6.25 0.79 5.67
C LEU A 305 -7.26 1.18 4.58
N GLY A 306 -8.16 2.12 4.89
CA GLY A 306 -9.24 2.55 4.02
C GLY A 306 -8.90 3.69 3.06
N LEU A 307 -7.84 4.46 3.34
CA LEU A 307 -7.37 5.59 2.53
C LEU A 307 -6.23 5.22 1.58
N PHE A 308 -5.56 4.07 1.81
CA PHE A 308 -4.38 3.66 1.04
C PHE A 308 -4.63 2.44 0.14
N VAL A 309 -5.70 1.65 0.34
CA VAL A 309 -6.09 0.52 -0.53
C VAL A 309 -7.22 0.93 -1.50
N GLY A 310 -7.22 2.18 -1.95
CA GLY A 310 -8.31 2.74 -2.72
C GLY A 310 -8.07 4.20 -3.09
N GLY A 311 -7.11 4.43 -3.97
CA GLY A 311 -6.83 5.68 -4.65
C GLY A 311 -6.29 5.41 -6.04
#